data_AF-A0A849Z6F5-F1
#
_entry.id   AF-A0A849Z6F5-F1
#
_cell.length_a   1.000
_cell.length_b   1.000
_cell.length_c   1.000
_cell.angle_alpha   90.00
_cell.angle_beta   90.00
_cell.angle_gamma   90.00
#
_symmetry.space_group_name_H-M   'P 1'
#
loop_
_entity.id
_entity.type
_entity.pdbx_description
1 polymer ?
#
loop_
_entity_poly.entity_id
_entity_poly.type
_entity_poly.pdbx_seq_one_letter_code
_entity_poly.pdbx_strand_id
1 'polypeptide(L)'
;MKRTWAMPFLFGLMLTGCAGATADAVEDEDIEEVGIAVAALAIDGSVPSQKSAWSGASAALKATLSRPASSNDYVHGFSMAEDSDDPCHFAVLYNDVDDPTQLEGNEVWDRCAGGAPADYLSDVMPNSFRTTGVAVCLNSARDKMKGFALIGRYPECILDPNGTTPDGDPCNGAGPREEADEAERPHCPGSRDGLDGDWEDEAECPPGYVVTGIEINHRAGGGNRRMMSGVRAICHLLEE
;
A
#
# COMPACT_ATOMS: atom_id res chain seq x y z
N MET A 1 -37.30 -34.11 1.19
CA MET A 1 -37.67 -34.11 2.61
C MET A 1 -37.19 -32.81 3.23
N LYS A 2 -38.12 -31.97 3.67
CA LYS A 2 -37.90 -30.64 4.27
C LYS A 2 -37.52 -30.77 5.74
N ARG A 3 -36.56 -29.98 6.23
CA ARG A 3 -36.53 -29.52 7.63
C ARG A 3 -36.03 -28.08 7.70
N THR A 4 -36.99 -27.17 7.73
CA THR A 4 -36.90 -25.79 8.20
C THR A 4 -36.80 -25.78 9.73
N TRP A 5 -35.90 -24.98 10.27
CA TRP A 5 -35.91 -24.58 11.69
C TRP A 5 -36.16 -23.09 11.77
N ALA A 6 -37.26 -22.73 12.42
CA ALA A 6 -37.59 -21.39 12.84
C ALA A 6 -37.35 -21.31 14.36
N MET A 7 -36.74 -20.24 14.84
CA MET A 7 -36.77 -19.86 16.25
C MET A 7 -37.31 -18.43 16.38
N PRO A 8 -38.34 -18.21 17.21
CA PRO A 8 -38.81 -16.89 17.59
C PRO A 8 -38.33 -16.52 18.99
N PHE A 9 -37.89 -15.28 19.23
CA PHE A 9 -37.87 -14.65 20.56
C PHE A 9 -37.91 -13.12 20.36
N LEU A 10 -39.06 -12.47 20.53
CA LEU A 10 -39.66 -11.90 21.75
C LEU A 10 -38.94 -10.66 22.33
N PHE A 11 -39.56 -9.50 22.07
CA PHE A 11 -39.94 -8.41 22.99
C PHE A 11 -38.95 -7.95 24.08
N GLY A 12 -38.54 -6.69 23.97
CA GLY A 12 -37.93 -5.91 25.05
C GLY A 12 -38.09 -4.40 24.80
N LEU A 13 -39.31 -3.89 25.03
CA LEU A 13 -39.61 -2.47 25.12
C LEU A 13 -39.10 -1.96 26.48
N MET A 14 -38.23 -0.95 26.50
CA MET A 14 -38.04 -0.10 27.68
C MET A 14 -38.07 1.38 27.34
N LEU A 15 -38.78 2.07 28.23
CA LEU A 15 -39.16 3.47 28.26
C LEU A 15 -38.01 4.38 28.70
N THR A 16 -38.00 5.57 28.09
CA THR A 16 -37.95 6.91 28.72
C THR A 16 -36.81 7.24 29.70
N GLY A 17 -36.03 8.26 29.32
CA GLY A 17 -35.28 9.10 30.23
C GLY A 17 -35.04 10.48 29.61
N CYS A 18 -35.89 11.46 29.96
CA CYS A 18 -35.63 12.88 29.75
C CYS A 18 -34.77 13.40 30.92
N ALA A 19 -33.58 13.91 30.63
CA ALA A 19 -32.86 14.90 31.41
C ALA A 19 -32.15 15.79 30.36
N GLY A 20 -32.44 17.08 30.21
CA GLY A 20 -32.56 18.06 31.27
C GLY A 20 -31.19 18.64 31.61
N ALA A 21 -30.39 19.03 30.60
CA ALA A 21 -29.16 19.79 30.80
C ALA A 21 -29.44 21.26 30.48
N THR A 22 -29.24 22.10 31.50
CA THR A 22 -29.27 23.56 31.43
C THR A 22 -28.09 24.04 30.59
N ALA A 23 -28.39 24.85 29.58
CA ALA A 23 -27.39 25.60 28.83
C ALA A 23 -26.82 26.70 29.74
N ASP A 24 -25.58 26.54 30.17
CA ASP A 24 -24.79 27.66 30.67
C ASP A 24 -24.32 28.46 29.45
N ALA A 25 -24.72 29.72 29.43
CA ALA A 25 -24.26 30.71 28.46
C ALA A 25 -22.79 30.99 28.72
N VAL A 26 -21.92 30.47 27.86
CA VAL A 26 -20.53 30.90 27.74
C VAL A 26 -20.56 32.20 26.96
N GLU A 27 -20.06 33.27 27.58
CA GLU A 27 -19.91 34.57 26.95
C GLU A 27 -18.90 34.46 25.80
N ASP A 28 -19.33 34.90 24.62
CA ASP A 28 -18.54 35.05 23.39
C ASP A 28 -17.24 35.82 23.69
N GLU A 29 -16.11 35.13 23.68
CA GLU A 29 -14.84 35.77 23.37
C GLU A 29 -14.66 35.69 21.86
N ASP A 30 -14.48 36.86 21.24
CA ASP A 30 -14.27 37.05 19.81
C ASP A 30 -13.05 36.25 19.32
N ILE A 31 -13.28 35.00 18.90
CA ILE A 31 -12.29 34.22 18.15
C ILE A 31 -12.33 34.75 16.73
N GLU A 32 -11.32 35.56 16.37
CA GLU A 32 -11.05 35.89 14.97
C GLU A 32 -10.80 34.58 14.21
N GLU A 33 -11.82 34.11 13.50
CA GLU A 33 -11.75 32.99 12.57
C GLU A 33 -10.77 33.36 11.46
N VAL A 34 -9.51 32.97 11.63
CA VAL A 34 -8.51 33.00 10.56
C VAL A 34 -8.91 31.90 9.58
N GLY A 35 -9.87 32.24 8.72
CA GLY A 35 -10.24 31.43 7.57
C GLY A 35 -9.03 31.30 6.66
N ILE A 36 -8.25 30.23 6.85
CA ILE A 36 -7.29 29.79 5.84
C ILE A 36 -8.14 29.33 4.68
N ALA A 37 -8.32 30.22 3.69
CA ALA A 37 -8.87 29.88 2.40
C ALA A 37 -7.89 28.91 1.72
N VAL A 38 -8.00 27.62 2.05
CA VAL A 38 -7.40 26.55 1.28
C VAL A 38 -8.18 26.54 -0.03
N ALA A 39 -7.62 27.15 -1.07
CA ALA A 39 -8.18 27.03 -2.39
C ALA A 39 -8.29 25.54 -2.71
N ALA A 40 -9.50 25.07 -3.02
CA ALA A 40 -9.68 23.74 -3.57
C ALA A 40 -8.74 23.61 -4.77
N LEU A 41 -7.74 22.75 -4.67
CA LEU A 41 -6.83 22.48 -5.77
C LEU A 41 -7.72 21.96 -6.89
N ALA A 42 -7.85 22.70 -7.99
CA ALA A 42 -8.56 22.21 -9.16
C ALA A 42 -7.74 21.06 -9.73
N ILE A 43 -8.15 19.84 -9.39
CA ILE A 43 -7.57 18.60 -9.91
C ILE A 43 -8.09 18.48 -11.33
N ASP A 44 -7.35 19.03 -12.29
CA ASP A 44 -7.43 18.58 -13.67
C ASP A 44 -7.15 17.07 -13.64
N GLY A 45 -8.05 16.25 -14.19
CA GLY A 45 -8.06 14.77 -14.14
C GLY A 45 -6.85 14.09 -14.83
N SER A 46 -5.73 14.80 -14.92
CA SER A 46 -4.42 14.34 -15.35
C SER A 46 -3.35 14.72 -14.34
N VAL A 47 -3.55 14.40 -13.06
CA VAL A 47 -2.45 14.52 -12.09
C VAL A 47 -1.32 13.59 -12.56
N PRO A 48 -0.12 14.12 -12.87
CA PRO A 48 0.97 13.29 -13.33
C PRO A 48 1.32 12.28 -12.25
N SER A 49 1.50 11.01 -12.65
CA SER A 49 1.95 9.96 -11.74
C SER A 49 3.17 10.44 -10.95
N GLN A 50 3.13 10.38 -9.62
CA GLN A 50 4.30 10.64 -8.81
C GLN A 50 5.15 9.37 -8.69
N LYS A 51 6.45 9.55 -8.53
CA LYS A 51 7.40 8.44 -8.45
C LYS A 51 8.21 8.60 -7.19
N SER A 52 8.26 7.55 -6.38
CA SER A 52 9.12 7.54 -5.20
C SER A 52 10.59 7.61 -5.59
N ALA A 53 11.44 7.78 -4.57
CA ALA A 53 12.87 7.52 -4.71
C ALA A 53 13.11 6.06 -5.15
N TRP A 54 14.24 5.84 -5.82
CA TRP A 54 14.70 4.50 -6.16
C TRP A 54 15.38 3.85 -4.96
N SER A 55 15.11 2.57 -4.76
CA SER A 55 16.01 1.73 -3.99
C SER A 55 17.19 1.22 -4.84
N GLY A 56 18.34 1.00 -4.20
CA GLY A 56 19.53 0.43 -4.81
C GLY A 56 20.45 1.43 -5.54
N ALA A 57 21.76 1.11 -5.54
CA ALA A 57 22.82 2.06 -5.96
C ALA A 57 23.21 1.99 -7.44
N SER A 58 22.68 1.04 -8.22
CA SER A 58 23.19 0.73 -9.57
C SER A 58 22.32 1.31 -10.69
N ALA A 59 22.94 1.98 -11.67
CA ALA A 59 22.28 2.37 -12.90
C ALA A 59 21.95 1.12 -13.75
N ALA A 60 20.66 0.78 -13.85
CA ALA A 60 20.18 -0.40 -14.56
C ALA A 60 19.13 -0.07 -15.64
N LEU A 61 18.69 -1.10 -16.36
CA LEU A 61 17.54 -1.04 -17.25
C LEU A 61 16.26 -1.00 -16.41
N LYS A 62 15.19 -0.46 -16.99
CA LYS A 62 13.92 -0.26 -16.29
C LYS A 62 12.81 -1.07 -16.95
N ALA A 63 11.97 -1.68 -16.13
CA ALA A 63 10.72 -2.30 -16.54
C ALA A 63 9.60 -1.77 -15.65
N THR A 64 8.49 -1.37 -16.24
CA THR A 64 7.34 -0.84 -15.51
C THR A 64 6.23 -1.89 -15.48
N LEU A 65 5.76 -2.21 -14.28
CA LEU A 65 4.55 -2.97 -14.01
C LEU A 65 3.53 -2.00 -13.43
N SER A 66 2.69 -1.41 -14.26
CA SER A 66 1.69 -0.43 -13.81
C SER A 66 0.42 -0.55 -14.61
N ARG A 67 -0.70 -0.26 -13.96
CA ARG A 67 -1.96 0.01 -14.63
C ARG A 67 -2.03 1.48 -15.11
N PRO A 68 -2.86 1.80 -16.11
CA PRO A 68 -3.08 3.18 -16.54
C PRO A 68 -3.57 4.06 -15.38
N ALA A 69 -3.27 5.35 -15.40
CA ALA A 69 -3.73 6.29 -14.36
C ALA A 69 -5.26 6.35 -14.20
N SER A 70 -6.00 5.97 -15.25
CA SER A 70 -7.47 6.02 -15.28
C SER A 70 -8.16 4.74 -14.80
N SER A 71 -7.40 3.72 -14.40
CA SER A 71 -8.00 2.56 -13.74
C SER A 71 -8.13 2.88 -12.26
N ASN A 72 -9.27 2.54 -11.66
CA ASN A 72 -9.48 2.56 -10.20
C ASN A 72 -8.69 1.42 -9.53
N ASP A 73 -7.50 1.08 -10.03
CA ASP A 73 -6.71 -0.05 -9.57
C ASP A 73 -5.61 0.44 -8.63
N TYR A 74 -5.40 -0.31 -7.54
CA TYR A 74 -4.24 -0.14 -6.68
C TYR A 74 -3.49 -1.46 -6.51
N VAL A 75 -2.19 -1.37 -6.23
CA VAL A 75 -1.37 -2.52 -5.86
C VAL A 75 -1.86 -3.03 -4.52
N HIS A 76 -2.31 -4.27 -4.43
CA HIS A 76 -2.70 -4.87 -3.14
C HIS A 76 -1.82 -6.06 -2.77
N GLY A 77 -0.93 -6.51 -3.65
CA GLY A 77 -0.09 -7.67 -3.36
C GLY A 77 1.07 -7.77 -4.32
N PHE A 78 1.98 -8.68 -4.00
CA PHE A 78 3.11 -8.98 -4.86
C PHE A 78 3.49 -10.46 -4.81
N SER A 79 4.29 -10.87 -5.78
CA SER A 79 5.01 -12.14 -5.76
C SER A 79 6.40 -11.94 -6.35
N MET A 80 7.41 -12.54 -5.74
CA MET A 80 8.80 -12.49 -6.17
C MET A 80 9.38 -13.89 -6.13
N ALA A 81 10.18 -14.24 -7.13
CA ALA A 81 10.97 -15.47 -7.12
C ALA A 81 12.35 -15.26 -7.71
N GLU A 82 13.26 -16.16 -7.35
CA GLU A 82 14.66 -16.13 -7.77
C GLU A 82 15.09 -17.44 -8.44
N ASP A 83 16.14 -17.35 -9.25
CA ASP A 83 16.84 -18.51 -9.80
C ASP A 83 18.31 -18.43 -9.39
N SER A 84 18.73 -19.29 -8.47
CA SER A 84 20.10 -19.34 -7.97
C SER A 84 20.58 -17.98 -7.46
N ASP A 85 19.86 -17.44 -6.46
CA ASP A 85 20.14 -16.14 -5.80
C ASP A 85 19.95 -14.89 -6.69
N ASP A 86 19.51 -15.04 -7.94
CA ASP A 86 19.19 -13.93 -8.83
C ASP A 86 17.68 -13.69 -8.89
N PRO A 87 17.16 -12.59 -8.30
CA PRO A 87 15.74 -12.27 -8.34
C PRO A 87 15.34 -11.92 -9.78
N CYS A 88 14.58 -12.81 -10.42
CA CYS A 88 14.33 -12.78 -11.86
C CYS A 88 12.84 -12.84 -12.23
N HIS A 89 11.97 -12.98 -11.24
CA HIS A 89 10.52 -12.95 -11.39
C HIS A 89 9.91 -11.98 -10.38
N PHE A 90 9.01 -11.13 -10.84
CA PHE A 90 8.21 -10.24 -10.01
C PHE A 90 6.81 -10.07 -10.60
N ALA A 91 5.80 -10.16 -9.77
CA ALA A 91 4.43 -9.90 -10.12
C ALA A 91 3.81 -8.92 -9.13
N VAL A 92 2.96 -8.06 -9.65
CA VAL A 92 2.15 -7.13 -8.87
C VAL A 92 0.69 -7.52 -9.03
N LEU A 93 -0.03 -7.61 -7.92
CA LEU A 93 -1.44 -7.96 -7.85
C LEU A 93 -2.26 -6.68 -7.67
N TYR A 94 -3.36 -6.55 -8.42
CA TYR A 94 -4.21 -5.36 -8.44
C TYR A 94 -5.61 -5.66 -7.92
N ASN A 95 -6.15 -4.71 -7.14
CA ASN A 95 -7.54 -4.66 -6.72
C ASN A 95 -8.17 -3.37 -7.23
N ASP A 96 -9.48 -3.39 -7.41
CA ASP A 96 -10.29 -2.19 -7.62
C ASP A 96 -10.44 -1.43 -6.27
N VAL A 97 -10.29 -0.11 -6.29
CA VAL A 97 -10.48 0.80 -5.16
C VAL A 97 -11.92 0.74 -4.66
N ASP A 98 -12.89 0.67 -5.59
CA ASP A 98 -14.33 0.68 -5.34
C ASP A 98 -14.83 -0.70 -4.86
N ASP A 99 -14.22 -1.78 -5.35
CA ASP A 99 -14.46 -3.15 -4.91
C ASP A 99 -13.14 -3.86 -4.56
N PRO A 100 -12.62 -3.69 -3.32
CA PRO A 100 -11.36 -4.31 -2.90
C PRO A 100 -11.47 -5.85 -2.75
N THR A 101 -12.64 -6.44 -3.00
CA THR A 101 -12.80 -7.90 -3.07
C THR A 101 -12.63 -8.44 -4.49
N GLN A 102 -12.63 -7.57 -5.49
CA GLN A 102 -12.45 -7.90 -6.89
C GLN A 102 -10.97 -7.81 -7.28
N LEU A 103 -10.39 -8.97 -7.57
CA LEU A 103 -9.03 -9.07 -8.12
C LEU A 103 -9.03 -8.66 -9.61
N GLU A 104 -8.32 -7.59 -9.94
CA GLU A 104 -8.16 -7.07 -11.32
C GLU A 104 -7.02 -7.74 -12.09
N GLY A 105 -6.47 -8.83 -11.53
CA GLY A 105 -5.41 -9.64 -12.11
C GLY A 105 -4.01 -9.21 -11.67
N ASN A 106 -3.01 -9.60 -12.45
CA ASN A 106 -1.60 -9.35 -12.16
C ASN A 106 -0.79 -8.89 -13.38
N GLU A 107 0.20 -8.05 -13.13
CA GLU A 107 1.23 -7.70 -14.09
C GLU A 107 2.53 -8.42 -13.72
N VAL A 108 3.16 -9.06 -14.71
CA VAL A 108 4.30 -9.97 -14.47
C VAL A 108 5.53 -9.53 -15.26
N TRP A 109 6.64 -9.41 -14.54
CA TRP A 109 7.98 -9.34 -15.09
C TRP A 109 8.71 -10.66 -14.83
N ASP A 110 8.97 -11.42 -15.89
CA ASP A 110 9.71 -12.68 -15.80
C ASP A 110 10.92 -12.70 -16.75
N ARG A 111 12.11 -12.88 -16.19
CA ARG A 111 13.39 -12.94 -16.90
C ARG A 111 14.30 -14.06 -16.40
N CYS A 112 13.73 -15.17 -15.92
CA CYS A 112 14.48 -16.31 -15.35
C CYS A 112 15.19 -17.22 -16.38
N ALA A 113 15.52 -16.72 -17.59
CA ALA A 113 16.22 -17.45 -18.67
C ALA A 113 15.70 -18.88 -18.97
N GLY A 114 14.41 -19.15 -18.74
CA GLY A 114 13.77 -20.45 -19.01
C GLY A 114 13.86 -21.45 -17.86
N GLY A 115 14.50 -21.10 -16.74
CA GLY A 115 14.32 -21.80 -15.47
C GLY A 115 12.92 -21.52 -14.91
N ALA A 116 12.26 -22.55 -14.35
CA ALA A 116 11.08 -22.33 -13.54
C ALA A 116 11.53 -21.57 -12.28
N PRO A 117 10.92 -20.41 -11.95
CA PRO A 117 11.24 -19.74 -10.71
C PRO A 117 11.00 -20.72 -9.55
N ALA A 118 12.02 -20.91 -8.73
CA ALA A 118 11.91 -21.69 -7.51
C ALA A 118 11.68 -20.72 -6.35
N ASP A 119 11.00 -21.22 -5.32
CA ASP A 119 10.73 -20.50 -4.09
C ASP A 119 10.10 -19.11 -4.33
N TYR A 120 8.79 -19.03 -4.17
CA TYR A 120 8.05 -17.77 -4.23
C TYR A 120 8.01 -17.12 -2.85
N LEU A 121 8.25 -15.82 -2.82
CA LEU A 121 7.83 -14.92 -1.77
C LEU A 121 6.60 -14.21 -2.29
N SER A 122 5.52 -14.16 -1.52
CA SER A 122 4.33 -13.43 -1.93
C SER A 122 3.59 -12.99 -0.71
N ASP A 123 3.01 -11.80 -0.80
CA ASP A 123 2.09 -11.35 0.22
C ASP A 123 1.03 -10.39 -0.33
N VAL A 124 -0.02 -10.20 0.45
CA VAL A 124 -1.18 -9.38 0.13
C VAL A 124 -1.54 -8.46 1.29
N MET A 125 -1.75 -7.20 0.97
CA MET A 125 -2.33 -6.20 1.85
C MET A 125 -3.78 -6.59 2.19
N PRO A 126 -4.23 -6.48 3.45
CA PRO A 126 -5.63 -6.71 3.79
C PRO A 126 -6.54 -5.71 3.07
N ASN A 127 -7.75 -6.15 2.69
CA ASN A 127 -8.70 -5.35 1.89
C ASN A 127 -9.14 -4.02 2.55
N SER A 128 -8.94 -3.88 3.87
CA SER A 128 -9.20 -2.65 4.63
C SER A 128 -8.16 -1.56 4.41
N PHE A 129 -7.02 -1.89 3.81
CA PHE A 129 -5.93 -0.95 3.55
C PHE A 129 -5.77 -0.69 2.05
N ARG A 130 -5.13 0.43 1.72
CA ARG A 130 -4.64 0.73 0.38
C ARG A 130 -3.14 0.92 0.45
N THR A 131 -2.43 0.35 -0.51
CA THR A 131 -0.96 0.50 -0.57
C THR A 131 -0.62 1.95 -0.88
N THR A 132 0.15 2.56 -0.01
CA THR A 132 0.64 3.94 -0.11
C THR A 132 2.16 4.00 -0.23
N GLY A 133 2.86 2.90 0.00
CA GLY A 133 4.30 2.86 -0.18
C GLY A 133 4.82 1.45 -0.36
N VAL A 134 6.13 1.37 -0.59
CA VAL A 134 6.85 0.10 -0.68
C VAL A 134 8.18 0.22 0.05
N ALA A 135 8.66 -0.91 0.55
CA ALA A 135 10.02 -1.04 1.05
C ALA A 135 10.71 -2.21 0.33
N VAL A 136 12.04 -2.19 0.27
CA VAL A 136 12.82 -3.34 -0.20
C VAL A 136 13.97 -3.63 0.72
N CYS A 137 14.27 -4.91 0.88
CA CYS A 137 15.54 -5.33 1.40
C CYS A 137 16.48 -5.68 0.25
N LEU A 138 17.71 -5.20 0.31
CA LEU A 138 18.77 -5.57 -0.62
C LEU A 138 19.73 -6.55 0.04
N ASN A 139 20.48 -7.30 -0.77
CA ASN A 139 21.59 -8.08 -0.26
C ASN A 139 22.68 -7.18 0.35
N SER A 140 23.65 -7.77 1.04
CA SER A 140 24.77 -7.03 1.67
C SER A 140 25.61 -6.18 0.70
N ALA A 141 25.66 -6.54 -0.58
CA ALA A 141 26.32 -5.76 -1.63
C ALA A 141 25.44 -4.63 -2.19
N ARG A 142 24.18 -4.52 -1.75
CA ARG A 142 23.16 -3.56 -2.18
C ARG A 142 22.97 -3.52 -3.69
N ASP A 143 23.05 -4.69 -4.31
CA ASP A 143 23.06 -4.86 -5.76
C ASP A 143 22.05 -5.90 -6.27
N LYS A 144 21.32 -6.55 -5.35
CA LYS A 144 20.20 -7.45 -5.62
C LYS A 144 19.08 -7.23 -4.61
N MET A 145 17.83 -7.28 -5.06
CA MET A 145 16.66 -7.32 -4.18
C MET A 145 16.53 -8.70 -3.51
N LYS A 146 16.20 -8.71 -2.21
CA LYS A 146 16.03 -9.92 -1.40
C LYS A 146 14.74 -9.94 -0.60
N GLY A 147 14.16 -8.78 -0.31
CA GLY A 147 12.85 -8.64 0.28
C GLY A 147 12.05 -7.54 -0.39
N PHE A 148 10.74 -7.59 -0.25
CA PHE A 148 9.82 -6.56 -0.69
C PHE A 148 8.66 -6.51 0.30
N ALA A 149 8.21 -5.31 0.63
CA ALA A 149 7.07 -5.09 1.51
C ALA A 149 6.16 -4.00 0.93
N LEU A 150 4.86 -4.14 1.21
CA LEU A 150 3.86 -3.13 0.91
C LEU A 150 3.55 -2.35 2.19
N ILE A 151 3.42 -1.04 2.06
CA ILE A 151 3.03 -0.15 3.16
C ILE A 151 1.60 0.30 2.89
N GLY A 152 0.69 -0.04 3.80
CA GLY A 152 -0.74 0.19 3.70
C GLY A 152 -1.23 1.22 4.71
N ARG A 153 -2.25 1.98 4.30
CA ARG A 153 -2.99 2.91 5.16
C ARG A 153 -4.49 2.75 4.94
N TYR A 154 -5.29 3.09 5.95
CA TYR A 154 -6.74 3.17 5.80
C TYR A 154 -7.12 4.25 4.77
N PRO A 155 -8.10 4.01 3.86
CA PRO A 155 -8.55 5.00 2.89
C PRO A 155 -8.86 6.36 3.50
N GLU A 156 -9.54 6.38 4.65
CA GLU A 156 -9.93 7.60 5.35
C GLU A 156 -8.71 8.42 5.78
N CYS A 157 -7.65 7.75 6.22
CA CYS A 157 -6.41 8.41 6.61
C CYS A 157 -5.54 8.85 5.42
N ILE A 158 -5.78 8.31 4.23
CA ILE A 158 -5.13 8.76 2.99
C ILE A 158 -5.77 10.06 2.51
N LEU A 159 -7.11 10.11 2.54
CA LEU A 159 -7.90 11.26 2.09
C LEU A 159 -7.88 12.41 3.09
N ASP A 160 -7.96 12.12 4.39
CA ASP A 160 -7.84 13.09 5.48
C ASP A 160 -6.77 12.66 6.50
N PRO A 161 -5.53 13.17 6.38
CA PRO A 161 -4.46 12.92 7.33
C PRO A 161 -4.80 13.33 8.78
N ASN A 162 -5.77 14.23 8.99
CA ASN A 162 -6.21 14.66 10.31
C ASN A 162 -7.51 13.99 10.76
N GLY A 163 -8.04 13.05 9.96
CA GLY A 163 -9.28 12.34 10.21
C GLY A 163 -9.16 11.25 11.28
N THR A 164 -10.11 10.33 11.25
CA THR A 164 -10.15 9.16 12.14
C THR A 164 -10.36 7.88 11.34
N THR A 165 -9.81 6.78 11.85
CA THR A 165 -9.99 5.43 11.31
C THR A 165 -11.41 4.92 11.54
N PRO A 166 -11.81 3.79 10.92
CA PRO A 166 -13.10 3.16 11.19
C PRO A 166 -13.34 2.80 12.68
N ASP A 167 -12.27 2.55 13.43
CA ASP A 167 -12.33 2.24 14.87
C ASP A 167 -12.30 3.50 15.75
N GLY A 168 -12.23 4.69 15.15
CA GLY A 168 -12.25 6.00 15.83
C GLY A 168 -10.88 6.51 16.28
N ASP A 169 -9.80 5.82 15.92
CA ASP A 169 -8.44 6.27 16.23
C ASP A 169 -8.03 7.43 15.32
N PRO A 170 -7.35 8.46 15.83
CA PRO A 170 -6.91 9.59 15.00
C PRO A 170 -5.84 9.15 13.99
N CYS A 171 -5.91 9.71 12.78
CA CYS A 171 -4.91 9.42 11.76
C CYS A 171 -3.55 10.06 12.09
N ASN A 172 -3.47 11.14 12.87
CA ASN A 172 -2.19 11.76 13.30
C ASN A 172 -1.19 12.00 12.14
N GLY A 173 -1.70 12.42 10.97
CA GLY A 173 -0.92 12.72 9.78
C GLY A 173 -0.73 11.56 8.81
N ALA A 174 -0.94 10.30 9.22
CA ALA A 174 -0.66 9.15 8.35
C ALA A 174 -1.55 7.90 8.59
N GLY A 175 -2.23 7.80 9.72
CA GLY A 175 -3.07 6.67 10.11
C GLY A 175 -2.30 5.55 10.81
N PRO A 176 -3.03 4.57 11.40
CA PRO A 176 -2.49 3.24 11.62
C PRO A 176 -1.93 2.75 10.29
N ARG A 177 -0.72 2.24 10.39
CA ARG A 177 0.04 1.74 9.27
C ARG A 177 0.03 0.22 9.34
N GLU A 178 -0.33 -0.39 8.23
CA GLU A 178 -0.19 -1.83 8.05
C GLU A 178 1.01 -2.08 7.16
N GLU A 179 1.89 -2.96 7.61
CA GLU A 179 2.95 -3.50 6.78
C GLU A 179 2.48 -4.89 6.40
N ALA A 180 2.34 -5.13 5.10
CA ALA A 180 2.13 -6.49 4.61
C ALA A 180 3.26 -7.38 5.17
N ASP A 181 2.93 -8.60 5.60
CA ASP A 181 3.87 -9.58 6.15
C ASP A 181 5.15 -9.58 5.30
N GLU A 182 6.25 -9.22 5.96
CA GLU A 182 7.56 -9.05 5.33
C GLU A 182 7.99 -10.36 4.67
N ALA A 183 8.00 -10.37 3.34
CA ALA A 183 8.46 -11.53 2.59
C ALA A 183 9.94 -11.36 2.23
N GLU A 184 10.80 -12.02 2.99
CA GLU A 184 12.26 -11.93 2.84
C GLU A 184 12.91 -13.26 2.45
N ARG A 185 14.00 -13.15 1.68
CA ARG A 185 14.93 -14.26 1.38
C ARG A 185 16.14 -14.22 2.32
N PRO A 186 16.83 -15.37 2.49
CA PRO A 186 18.16 -15.39 3.09
C PRO A 186 19.07 -14.35 2.44
N HIS A 187 19.98 -13.78 3.25
CA HIS A 187 20.91 -12.73 2.84
C HIS A 187 20.30 -11.34 2.62
N CYS A 188 19.05 -11.13 3.02
CA CYS A 188 18.64 -9.85 3.57
C CYS A 188 19.38 -9.66 4.92
N PRO A 189 20.23 -8.62 5.10
CA PRO A 189 21.00 -8.45 6.33
C PRO A 189 20.13 -8.35 7.60
N GLY A 190 18.88 -7.84 7.46
CA GLY A 190 17.95 -7.50 8.55
C GLY A 190 16.94 -8.56 8.97
N SER A 191 17.11 -9.83 8.57
CA SER A 191 16.03 -10.82 8.61
C SER A 191 15.59 -11.31 10.00
N ARG A 192 15.77 -10.52 11.08
CA ARG A 192 15.50 -10.96 12.45
C ARG A 192 14.57 -10.07 13.27
N ASP A 193 14.38 -8.78 12.95
CA ASP A 193 13.66 -7.85 13.85
C ASP A 193 12.66 -6.87 13.16
N GLY A 194 12.19 -7.15 11.93
CA GLY A 194 11.20 -6.32 11.19
C GLY A 194 11.82 -5.44 10.10
N LEU A 195 11.08 -4.43 9.59
CA LEU A 195 11.61 -3.27 8.84
C LEU A 195 12.60 -2.47 9.71
N ASP A 196 13.77 -3.04 9.94
CA ASP A 196 14.85 -2.45 10.72
C ASP A 196 15.88 -1.77 9.80
N GLY A 197 17.03 -1.37 10.37
CA GLY A 197 18.05 -0.56 9.68
C GLY A 197 18.69 -1.18 8.44
N ASP A 198 18.34 -2.41 8.08
CA ASP A 198 18.86 -3.14 6.93
C ASP A 198 17.91 -3.16 5.72
N TRP A 199 16.67 -2.69 5.89
CA TRP A 199 15.79 -2.31 4.78
C TRP A 199 16.23 -0.96 4.19
N GLU A 200 15.98 -0.76 2.90
CA GLU A 200 16.14 0.55 2.29
C GLU A 200 15.07 1.51 2.81
N ASP A 201 15.37 2.81 2.82
CA ASP A 201 14.39 3.85 3.15
C ASP A 201 13.11 3.64 2.34
N GLU A 202 11.99 3.74 3.05
CA GLU A 202 10.67 3.50 2.49
C GLU A 202 10.34 4.51 1.41
N ALA A 203 9.70 4.00 0.37
CA ALA A 203 9.22 4.76 -0.75
C ALA A 203 7.71 4.97 -0.61
N GLU A 204 7.31 5.98 0.17
CA GLU A 204 5.90 6.36 0.33
C GLU A 204 5.45 7.38 -0.73
N CYS A 205 4.19 7.25 -1.15
CA CYS A 205 3.47 8.22 -1.93
C CYS A 205 3.10 9.44 -1.05
N PRO A 206 2.91 10.63 -1.63
CA PRO A 206 2.39 11.77 -0.89
C PRO A 206 0.99 11.52 -0.30
N PRO A 207 0.56 12.31 0.70
CA PRO A 207 -0.82 12.26 1.20
C PRO A 207 -1.84 12.40 0.07
N GLY A 208 -2.91 11.59 0.12
CA GLY A 208 -3.93 11.50 -0.92
C GLY A 208 -3.60 10.58 -2.10
N TYR A 209 -2.45 9.90 -2.11
CA TYR A 209 -2.04 9.03 -3.23
C TYR A 209 -1.93 7.56 -2.80
N VAL A 210 -2.20 6.67 -3.75
CA VAL A 210 -2.00 5.23 -3.65
C VAL A 210 -1.02 4.72 -4.69
N VAL A 211 -0.38 3.59 -4.41
CA VAL A 211 0.51 2.89 -5.34
C VAL A 211 -0.35 2.14 -6.36
N THR A 212 -0.20 2.47 -7.65
CA THR A 212 -0.91 1.81 -8.76
C THR A 212 0.06 1.08 -9.72
N GLY A 213 1.33 1.01 -9.34
CA GLY A 213 2.34 0.33 -10.12
C GLY A 213 3.70 0.39 -9.47
N ILE A 214 4.57 -0.48 -9.96
CA ILE A 214 5.96 -0.62 -9.54
C ILE A 214 6.84 -0.50 -10.79
N GLU A 215 7.87 0.33 -10.72
CA GLU A 215 8.94 0.27 -11.70
C GLU A 215 10.16 -0.45 -11.11
N ILE A 216 10.66 -1.43 -11.84
CA ILE A 216 11.74 -2.31 -11.44
C ILE A 216 13.03 -1.84 -12.11
N ASN A 217 14.09 -1.71 -11.31
CA ASN A 217 15.46 -1.51 -11.77
C ASN A 217 16.13 -2.88 -11.92
N HIS A 218 16.54 -3.25 -13.12
CA HIS A 218 17.15 -4.55 -13.39
C HIS A 218 18.40 -4.48 -14.28
N ARG A 219 19.35 -5.38 -14.04
CA ARG A 219 20.60 -5.48 -14.81
C ARG A 219 20.79 -6.87 -15.40
N ALA A 220 21.74 -7.02 -16.31
CA ALA A 220 22.14 -8.34 -16.78
C ALA A 220 22.73 -9.16 -15.62
N GLY A 221 22.28 -10.41 -15.47
CA GLY A 221 22.85 -11.41 -14.59
C GLY A 221 23.63 -12.47 -15.35
N GLY A 222 24.03 -13.54 -14.66
CA GLY A 222 24.65 -14.70 -15.30
C GLY A 222 23.65 -15.44 -16.21
N GLY A 223 24.13 -16.06 -17.30
CA GLY A 223 23.33 -16.99 -18.10
C GLY A 223 22.13 -16.37 -18.84
N ASN A 224 22.24 -15.15 -19.37
CA ASN A 224 21.16 -14.39 -20.03
C ASN A 224 20.00 -13.95 -19.11
N ARG A 225 20.12 -14.14 -17.79
CA ARG A 225 19.12 -13.70 -16.81
C ARG A 225 19.15 -12.19 -16.64
N ARG A 226 18.04 -11.63 -16.13
CA ARG A 226 18.02 -10.27 -15.58
C ARG A 226 17.77 -10.37 -14.08
N MET A 227 18.55 -9.62 -13.31
CA MET A 227 18.39 -9.55 -11.85
C MET A 227 17.84 -8.19 -11.44
N MET A 228 16.89 -8.19 -10.51
CA MET A 228 16.34 -6.98 -9.89
C MET A 228 17.32 -6.41 -8.87
N SER A 229 17.48 -5.10 -8.90
CA SER A 229 18.44 -4.35 -8.07
C SER A 229 17.80 -3.19 -7.32
N GLY A 230 16.50 -2.99 -7.49
CA GLY A 230 15.75 -1.91 -6.87
C GLY A 230 14.38 -1.74 -7.51
N VAL A 231 13.56 -0.92 -6.88
CA VAL A 231 12.20 -0.59 -7.29
C VAL A 231 11.90 0.87 -6.99
N ARG A 232 10.82 1.37 -7.57
CA ARG A 232 10.13 2.58 -7.13
C ARG A 232 8.63 2.41 -7.26
N ALA A 233 7.88 3.02 -6.36
CA ALA A 233 6.43 3.12 -6.46
C ALA A 233 6.03 4.13 -7.54
N ILE A 234 4.93 3.84 -8.23
CA ILE A 234 4.20 4.75 -9.11
C ILE A 234 2.88 5.07 -8.40
N CYS A 235 2.69 6.35 -8.11
CA CYS A 235 1.61 6.85 -7.29
C CYS A 235 0.60 7.62 -8.13
N HIS A 236 -0.69 7.39 -7.91
CA HIS A 236 -1.77 8.23 -8.42
C HIS A 236 -2.67 8.68 -7.28
N LEU A 237 -3.36 9.80 -7.51
CA LEU A 237 -4.30 10.34 -6.54
C LEU A 237 -5.43 9.33 -6.33
N LEU A 238 -5.80 9.12 -5.08
CA LEU A 238 -7.02 8.39 -4.74
C LEU A 238 -8.20 9.34 -4.98
N GLU A 239 -9.00 9.06 -6.01
CA GLU A 239 -10.25 9.81 -6.26
C GLU A 239 -11.35 9.29 -5.31
N GLU A 240 -12.22 10.21 -4.85
CA GLU A 240 -13.42 9.89 -4.04
C GLU A 240 -14.60 9.40 -4.89
#